data_AF-A0A2N2N4G0-F1
#
_entry.id   AF-A0A2N2N4G0-F1
#
_cell.length_a   1.000
_cell.length_b   1.000
_cell.length_c   1.000
_cell.angle_alpha   90.00
_cell.angle_beta   90.00
_cell.angle_gamma   90.00
#
_symmetry.space_group_name_H-M   'P 1'
#
loop_
_entity.id
_entity.type
_entity.pdbx_description
1 polymer ?
#
loop_
_entity_poly.entity_id
_entity_poly.type
_entity_poly.pdbx_seq_one_letter_code
_entity_poly.pdbx_strand_id
1 'polypeptide(L)'
;MMKTAILHYSVPPVIGGVESVIEAHANQFIESGLPLKIIAGRGDISALPNGVEFVRISEIDTLHPEIVAATNLLNIGKIPDRFEHLANRLADKLRPELKEIDHLIIHNVLTKHFNLPLTSAIFRLIEEGVIKHMLVFCHDLTWSSPNSRSKVFPAYPWNLLKTTQKNTTYIAISQKRQDEIVETFCLPRLEVPIIHNGVNAQTLLALSDEGTSLIDRINLWAADLILFMPVRVTEAKNIEYAMRVTAALKKLTINPKLVISGPPDPHDISNMKYFESLLLLRKKLSLENNVHFVFESGPDPKIGFQISQQVVSELYRMADIMFMPSLREGFGMPILEAGLLGIPIVSTEVPVVQDLQINDALIFSKDLAPSELSDQIHAWINGKPEHRLRVEVRQNLTWKALFERKILPLLAEDSTL
;
A
#
# COMPACT_ATOMS: atom_id res chain seq x y z
N MET A 1 24.86 2.80 1.40
CA MET A 1 23.39 2.71 1.59
C MET A 1 22.83 4.05 1.15
N MET A 2 21.88 4.04 0.20
CA MET A 2 21.34 5.28 -0.39
C MET A 2 20.63 6.12 0.67
N LYS A 3 21.04 7.37 0.83
CA LYS A 3 20.45 8.27 1.83
C LYS A 3 19.33 9.08 1.17
N THR A 4 18.11 8.94 1.68
CA THR A 4 16.95 9.67 1.17
C THR A 4 16.46 10.68 2.20
N ALA A 5 16.03 11.85 1.74
CA ALA A 5 15.30 12.80 2.55
C ALA A 5 13.93 13.12 1.95
N ILE A 6 12.91 13.32 2.79
CA ILE A 6 11.64 13.96 2.41
C ILE A 6 11.66 15.41 2.90
N LEU A 7 11.27 16.35 2.04
CA LEU A 7 11.09 17.75 2.38
C LEU A 7 9.66 18.22 2.10
N HIS A 8 9.01 18.76 3.13
CA HIS A 8 7.67 19.33 3.04
C HIS A 8 7.46 20.48 4.05
N TYR A 9 6.37 21.24 3.91
CA TYR A 9 6.03 22.35 4.81
C TYR A 9 5.76 21.88 6.24
N SER A 10 4.97 20.81 6.36
CA SER A 10 4.63 20.16 7.62
C SER A 10 4.69 18.64 7.52
N VAL A 11 4.68 17.98 8.66
CA VAL A 11 4.54 16.53 8.82
C VAL A 11 3.63 16.24 10.02
N PRO A 12 3.22 14.97 10.27
CA PRO A 12 2.49 14.63 11.48
C PRO A 12 3.09 15.25 12.76
N PRO A 13 2.25 15.62 13.74
CA PRO A 13 0.81 15.36 13.87
C PRO A 13 -0.09 16.36 13.13
N VAL A 14 0.46 17.20 12.24
CA VAL A 14 -0.35 18.08 11.39
C VAL A 14 -1.25 17.23 10.50
N ILE A 15 -2.55 17.50 10.52
CA ILE A 15 -3.54 16.76 9.75
C ILE A 15 -3.67 17.36 8.35
N GLY A 16 -3.38 16.57 7.33
CA GLY A 16 -3.55 16.93 5.93
C GLY A 16 -3.32 15.73 5.01
N GLY A 17 -3.84 15.82 3.79
CA GLY A 17 -3.75 14.71 2.83
C GLY A 17 -2.30 14.39 2.46
N VAL A 18 -1.44 15.41 2.29
CA VAL A 18 -0.03 15.22 1.94
C VAL A 18 0.77 14.72 3.15
N GLU A 19 0.46 15.20 4.36
CA GLU A 19 1.07 14.71 5.59
C GLU A 19 0.82 13.21 5.80
N SER A 20 -0.39 12.72 5.50
CA SER A 20 -0.68 11.28 5.53
C SER A 20 0.11 10.49 4.47
N VAL A 21 0.38 11.07 3.29
CA VAL A 21 1.25 10.43 2.29
C VAL A 21 2.69 10.37 2.78
N ILE A 22 3.20 11.44 3.41
CA ILE A 22 4.56 11.49 3.95
C ILE A 22 4.72 10.45 5.07
N GLU A 23 3.74 10.34 5.97
CA GLU A 23 3.71 9.32 7.01
C GLU A 23 3.74 7.91 6.40
N ALA A 24 2.94 7.66 5.36
CA ALA A 24 2.92 6.39 4.68
C ALA A 24 4.27 6.06 4.01
N HIS A 25 4.87 7.01 3.29
CA HIS A 25 6.21 6.85 2.73
C HIS A 25 7.22 6.54 3.84
N ALA A 26 7.20 7.31 4.94
CA ALA A 26 8.10 7.11 6.07
C ALA A 26 8.03 5.71 6.66
N ASN A 27 6.81 5.19 6.86
CA ASN A 27 6.63 3.81 7.31
C ASN A 27 7.27 2.80 6.35
N GLN A 28 7.07 2.96 5.04
CA GLN A 28 7.63 2.04 4.05
C GLN A 28 9.15 2.07 3.97
N PHE A 29 9.78 3.24 4.14
CA PHE A 29 11.25 3.32 4.26
C PHE A 29 11.75 2.52 5.48
N ILE A 30 11.14 2.73 6.64
CA ILE A 30 11.54 2.04 7.89
C ILE A 30 11.29 0.53 7.81
N GLU A 31 10.11 0.10 7.35
CA GLU A 31 9.77 -1.31 7.14
C GLU A 31 10.73 -2.00 6.15
N SER A 32 11.23 -1.26 5.17
CA SER A 32 12.23 -1.75 4.20
C SER A 32 13.68 -1.67 4.72
N GLY A 33 13.90 -1.22 5.96
CA GLY A 33 15.23 -1.05 6.54
C GLY A 33 16.08 0.05 5.86
N LEU A 34 15.43 1.00 5.19
CA LEU A 34 16.08 2.09 4.48
C LEU A 34 16.13 3.36 5.35
N PRO A 35 17.29 4.04 5.44
CA PRO A 35 17.43 5.25 6.24
C PRO A 35 16.66 6.40 5.59
N LEU A 36 15.89 7.12 6.41
CA LEU A 36 15.11 8.26 5.97
C LEU A 36 15.33 9.46 6.90
N LYS A 37 15.65 10.60 6.28
CA LYS A 37 15.60 11.92 6.91
C LYS A 37 14.31 12.64 6.50
N ILE A 38 13.67 13.35 7.42
CA ILE A 38 12.53 14.22 7.14
C ILE A 38 12.88 15.64 7.57
N ILE A 39 12.71 16.59 6.65
CA ILE A 39 12.96 18.02 6.87
C ILE A 39 11.65 18.78 6.70
N ALA A 40 11.18 19.44 7.76
CA ALA A 40 9.94 20.22 7.70
C ALA A 40 9.96 21.45 8.62
N GLY A 41 9.01 22.37 8.44
CA GLY A 41 8.89 23.54 9.31
C GLY A 41 8.05 23.30 10.57
N ARG A 42 7.09 22.39 10.47
CA ARG A 42 6.15 22.06 11.54
C ARG A 42 5.85 20.57 11.56
N GLY A 43 5.73 20.03 12.76
CA GLY A 43 5.56 18.59 13.00
C GLY A 43 6.34 18.19 14.24
N ASP A 44 6.17 16.93 14.63
CA ASP A 44 6.81 16.38 15.82
C ASP A 44 7.36 14.98 15.53
N ILE A 45 8.59 14.71 15.97
CA ILE A 45 9.24 13.40 15.79
C ILE A 45 8.44 12.27 16.47
N SER A 46 7.72 12.57 17.56
CA SER A 46 6.88 11.59 18.26
C SER A 46 5.69 11.09 17.44
N ALA A 47 5.32 11.79 16.37
CA ALA A 47 4.27 11.39 15.44
C ALA A 47 4.84 10.76 14.16
N LEU A 48 6.16 10.52 14.08
CA LEU A 48 6.82 9.86 12.96
C LEU A 48 7.23 8.43 13.35
N PRO A 49 7.39 7.53 12.36
CA PRO A 49 7.84 6.17 12.63
C PRO A 49 9.21 6.14 13.32
N ASN A 50 9.39 5.20 14.25
CA ASN A 50 10.66 5.01 14.94
C ASN A 50 11.80 4.74 13.94
N GLY A 51 12.92 5.42 14.10
CA GLY A 51 14.09 5.29 13.21
C GLY A 51 14.21 6.37 12.13
N VAL A 52 13.18 7.21 11.95
CA VAL A 52 13.28 8.40 11.10
C VAL A 52 14.14 9.48 11.76
N GLU A 53 15.09 10.06 11.02
CA GLU A 53 15.78 11.28 11.44
C GLU A 53 14.90 12.49 11.10
N PHE A 54 14.61 13.35 12.08
CA PHE A 54 13.77 14.55 11.86
C PHE A 54 14.55 15.84 12.11
N VAL A 55 14.49 16.75 11.14
CA VAL A 55 15.09 18.08 11.24
C VAL A 55 14.01 19.14 11.04
N ARG A 56 13.85 19.99 12.06
CA ARG A 56 12.90 21.09 12.02
C ARG A 56 13.58 22.40 11.63
N ILE A 57 13.17 22.98 10.50
CA ILE A 57 13.59 24.32 10.06
C ILE A 57 12.35 25.21 10.01
N SER A 58 12.14 26.01 11.06
CA SER A 58 10.90 26.79 11.27
C SER A 58 10.43 27.60 10.05
N GLU A 59 11.34 28.17 9.27
CA GLU A 59 11.03 28.99 8.09
C GLU A 59 10.54 28.19 6.87
N ILE A 60 10.58 26.85 6.91
CA ILE A 60 9.90 26.01 5.93
C ILE A 60 8.39 26.05 6.14
N ASP A 61 7.92 26.30 7.37
CA ASP A 61 6.50 26.34 7.69
C ASP A 61 5.84 27.53 7.00
N THR A 62 4.77 27.26 6.26
CA THR A 62 3.92 28.27 5.63
C THR A 62 3.28 29.23 6.64
N LEU A 63 3.18 28.86 7.92
CA LEU A 63 2.68 29.71 9.00
C LEU A 63 3.77 30.49 9.75
N HIS A 64 5.05 30.35 9.40
CA HIS A 64 6.11 31.14 10.01
C HIS A 64 5.87 32.65 9.75
N PRO A 65 5.96 33.55 10.76
CA PRO A 65 5.54 34.94 10.62
C PRO A 65 6.18 35.69 9.43
N GLU A 66 7.47 35.50 9.19
CA GLU A 66 8.16 36.12 8.05
C GLU A 66 7.72 35.53 6.70
N ILE A 67 7.36 34.25 6.65
CA ILE A 67 6.87 33.58 5.45
C ILE A 67 5.43 34.03 5.16
N VAL A 68 4.56 34.11 6.17
CA VAL A 68 3.21 34.65 6.02
C VAL A 68 3.25 36.08 5.50
N ALA A 69 4.12 36.94 6.06
CA ALA A 69 4.28 38.31 5.61
C ALA A 69 4.76 38.38 4.15
N ALA A 70 5.75 37.56 3.77
CA ALA A 70 6.24 37.47 2.40
C ALA A 70 5.15 36.97 1.43
N THR A 71 4.47 35.88 1.77
CA THR A 71 3.42 35.25 0.96
C THR A 71 2.23 36.19 0.74
N ASN A 72 1.86 37.02 1.71
CA ASN A 72 0.79 38.01 1.53
C ASN A 72 1.10 39.03 0.43
N LEU A 73 2.33 39.52 0.34
CA LEU A 73 2.77 40.42 -0.74
C LEU A 73 2.89 39.67 -2.07
N LEU A 74 3.45 38.46 -2.05
CA LEU A 74 3.60 37.64 -3.24
C LEU A 74 2.24 37.27 -3.86
N ASN A 75 1.22 37.06 -3.04
CA ASN A 75 -0.15 36.76 -3.46
C ASN A 75 -0.84 37.91 -4.23
N ILE A 76 -0.28 39.11 -4.19
CA ILE A 76 -0.76 40.29 -4.93
C ILE A 76 0.27 40.82 -5.94
N GLY A 77 1.29 40.01 -6.25
CA GLY A 77 2.28 40.33 -7.29
C GLY A 77 3.39 41.27 -6.84
N LYS A 78 3.56 41.47 -5.52
CA LYS A 78 4.63 42.31 -4.95
C LYS A 78 5.72 41.42 -4.37
N ILE A 79 6.96 41.61 -4.82
CA ILE A 79 8.12 40.92 -4.27
C ILE A 79 8.55 41.65 -2.98
N PRO A 80 8.63 40.98 -1.83
CA PRO A 80 9.12 41.60 -0.60
C PRO A 80 10.59 41.99 -0.70
N ASP A 81 11.00 43.13 -0.13
CA ASP A 81 12.40 43.58 -0.12
C ASP A 81 13.36 42.54 0.49
N ARG A 82 12.87 41.77 1.48
CA ARG A 82 13.64 40.72 2.17
C ARG A 82 13.58 39.35 1.47
N PHE A 83 12.97 39.24 0.29
CA PHE A 83 12.80 37.94 -0.38
C PHE A 83 14.11 37.18 -0.54
N GLU A 84 15.14 37.85 -1.08
CA GLU A 84 16.46 37.26 -1.31
C GLU A 84 17.16 36.84 -0.03
N HIS A 85 17.01 37.63 1.03
CA HIS A 85 17.53 37.30 2.36
C HIS A 85 16.86 36.04 2.93
N LEU A 86 15.53 35.91 2.81
CA LEU A 86 14.81 34.71 3.25
C LEU A 86 15.24 33.47 2.47
N ALA A 87 15.38 33.58 1.14
CA ALA A 87 15.82 32.49 0.29
C ALA A 87 17.26 32.04 0.61
N ASN A 88 18.19 32.98 0.78
CA ASN A 88 19.57 32.67 1.18
C ASN A 88 19.62 31.98 2.55
N ARG A 89 18.91 32.52 3.54
CA ARG A 89 18.88 31.93 4.89
C ARG A 89 18.31 30.51 4.88
N LEU A 90 17.28 30.24 4.07
CA LEU A 90 16.73 28.89 3.90
C LEU A 90 17.74 27.96 3.20
N ALA A 91 18.44 28.44 2.17
CA ALA A 91 19.48 27.66 1.50
C ALA A 91 20.63 27.30 2.46
N ASP A 92 21.10 28.25 3.27
CA ASP A 92 22.16 28.06 4.26
C ASP A 92 21.77 27.02 5.32
N LYS A 93 20.52 27.04 5.79
CA LYS A 93 20.00 26.05 6.74
C LYS A 93 19.81 24.66 6.13
N LEU A 94 19.40 24.58 4.86
CA LEU A 94 19.17 23.31 4.17
C LEU A 94 20.45 22.64 3.69
N ARG A 95 21.48 23.42 3.35
CA ARG A 95 22.75 22.92 2.81
C ARG A 95 23.40 21.82 3.66
N PRO A 96 23.62 21.97 4.97
CA PRO A 96 24.24 20.90 5.77
C PRO A 96 23.38 19.64 5.85
N GLU A 97 22.05 19.80 5.78
CA GLU A 97 21.11 18.67 5.87
C GLU A 97 21.00 17.85 4.59
N LEU A 98 21.27 18.48 3.44
CA LEU A 98 21.11 17.88 2.12
C LEU A 98 22.42 17.41 1.49
N LYS A 99 23.58 17.88 1.95
CA LYS A 99 24.90 17.58 1.35
C LYS A 99 25.18 16.08 1.21
N GLU A 100 24.73 15.29 2.19
CA GLU A 100 24.96 13.84 2.23
C GLU A 100 23.77 13.03 1.71
N ILE A 101 22.74 13.69 1.16
CA ILE A 101 21.52 13.04 0.68
C ILE A 101 21.69 12.72 -0.81
N ASP A 102 21.32 11.49 -1.19
CA ASP A 102 21.36 11.02 -2.57
C ASP A 102 20.07 11.38 -3.31
N HIS A 103 18.92 11.20 -2.64
CA HIS A 103 17.61 11.52 -3.20
C HIS A 103 16.81 12.43 -2.27
N LEU A 104 16.28 13.51 -2.84
CA LEU A 104 15.36 14.41 -2.16
C LEU A 104 13.94 14.24 -2.70
N ILE A 105 13.06 13.63 -1.91
CA ILE A 105 11.64 13.53 -2.20
C ILE A 105 10.95 14.83 -1.75
N ILE A 106 10.26 15.49 -2.67
CA ILE A 106 9.53 16.73 -2.40
C ILE A 106 8.05 16.53 -2.65
N HIS A 107 7.22 16.92 -1.69
CA HIS A 107 5.78 17.00 -1.88
C HIS A 107 5.37 18.47 -2.03
N ASN A 108 4.83 18.84 -3.20
CA ASN A 108 4.26 20.17 -3.53
C ASN A 108 5.15 21.42 -3.39
N VAL A 109 6.32 21.38 -2.74
CA VAL A 109 7.13 22.59 -2.47
C VAL A 109 7.57 23.31 -3.76
N LEU A 110 7.74 22.57 -4.86
CA LEU A 110 8.09 23.11 -6.17
C LEU A 110 6.89 23.38 -7.08
N THR A 111 5.66 23.14 -6.61
CA THR A 111 4.43 23.34 -7.40
C THR A 111 3.40 24.25 -6.71
N LYS A 112 3.60 24.56 -5.42
CA LYS A 112 2.75 25.45 -4.61
C LYS A 112 3.45 26.74 -4.22
N HIS A 113 2.72 27.85 -4.35
CA HIS A 113 3.18 29.21 -4.04
C HIS A 113 3.29 29.53 -2.54
N PHE A 114 3.08 28.56 -1.65
CA PHE A 114 2.92 28.82 -0.22
C PHE A 114 4.22 29.27 0.49
N ASN A 115 5.38 28.93 -0.07
CA ASN A 115 6.68 29.39 0.42
C ASN A 115 7.69 29.53 -0.75
N LEU A 116 7.51 30.58 -1.58
CA LEU A 116 8.42 30.85 -2.71
C LEU A 116 9.89 31.11 -2.32
N PRO A 117 10.21 31.70 -1.14
CA PRO A 117 11.60 31.75 -0.67
C PRO A 117 12.23 30.36 -0.54
N LEU A 118 11.48 29.36 -0.04
CA LEU A 118 11.94 27.96 0.02
C LEU A 118 12.12 27.35 -1.38
N THR A 119 11.18 27.58 -2.29
CA THR A 119 11.33 27.15 -3.69
C THR A 119 12.61 27.73 -4.29
N SER A 120 12.88 29.03 -4.07
CA SER A 120 14.11 29.66 -4.55
C SER A 120 15.37 29.11 -3.89
N ALA A 121 15.32 28.75 -2.60
CA ALA A 121 16.44 28.13 -1.90
C ALA A 121 16.78 26.76 -2.50
N ILE A 122 15.78 25.93 -2.79
CA ILE A 122 15.96 24.61 -3.40
C ILE A 122 16.57 24.73 -4.80
N PHE A 123 16.11 25.69 -5.60
CA PHE A 123 16.67 25.98 -6.93
C PHE A 123 18.17 26.30 -6.87
N ARG A 124 18.61 27.10 -5.88
CA ARG A 124 20.04 27.40 -5.69
C ARG A 124 20.84 26.15 -5.33
N LEU A 125 20.32 25.35 -4.39
CA LEU A 125 21.02 24.16 -3.91
C LEU A 125 21.16 23.09 -4.98
N ILE A 126 20.23 22.98 -5.93
CA ILE A 126 20.41 22.07 -7.08
C ILE A 126 21.36 22.64 -8.13
N GLU A 127 21.33 23.95 -8.40
CA GLU A 127 22.28 24.61 -9.32
C GLU A 127 23.72 24.54 -8.81
N GLU A 128 23.92 24.59 -7.50
CA GLU A 128 25.23 24.43 -6.83
C GLU A 128 25.68 22.96 -6.70
N GLY A 129 24.84 21.99 -7.10
CA GLY A 129 25.15 20.56 -7.03
C GLY A 129 25.10 19.96 -5.62
N VAL A 130 24.47 20.63 -4.65
CA VAL A 130 24.23 20.05 -3.31
C VAL A 130 23.14 19.00 -3.36
N ILE A 131 22.06 19.27 -4.10
CA ILE A 131 20.98 18.30 -4.32
C ILE A 131 21.35 17.46 -5.54
N LYS A 132 21.53 16.15 -5.35
CA LYS A 132 21.97 15.23 -6.41
C LYS A 132 20.82 14.81 -7.33
N HIS A 133 19.73 14.29 -6.75
CA HIS A 133 18.52 13.90 -7.47
C HIS A 133 17.25 14.29 -6.70
N MET A 134 16.20 14.72 -7.42
CA MET A 134 14.90 15.06 -6.83
C MET A 134 13.78 14.18 -7.38
N LEU A 135 12.92 13.71 -6.49
CA LEU A 135 11.65 13.08 -6.82
C LEU A 135 10.51 14.01 -6.37
N VAL A 136 9.84 14.67 -7.30
CA VAL A 136 8.86 15.72 -7.00
C VAL A 136 7.44 15.18 -7.17
N PHE A 137 6.81 14.79 -6.07
CA PHE A 137 5.41 14.38 -6.03
C PHE A 137 4.49 15.60 -6.11
N CYS A 138 3.78 15.68 -7.24
CA CYS A 138 2.91 16.80 -7.58
C CYS A 138 1.46 16.44 -7.25
N HIS A 139 1.00 16.80 -6.05
CA HIS A 139 -0.39 16.62 -5.64
C HIS A 139 -1.27 17.77 -6.16
N ASP A 140 -0.71 18.98 -6.21
CA ASP A 140 -1.38 20.18 -6.71
C ASP A 140 -0.38 21.12 -7.38
N LEU A 141 -0.84 21.84 -8.42
CA LEU A 141 -0.04 22.83 -9.12
C LEU A 141 -0.76 24.18 -9.09
N THR A 142 -0.06 25.23 -8.64
CA THR A 142 -0.67 26.58 -8.55
C THR A 142 -0.98 27.16 -9.93
N TRP A 143 -0.12 26.89 -10.91
CA TRP A 143 -0.25 27.41 -12.28
C TRP A 143 -1.42 26.80 -13.08
N SER A 144 -1.89 25.59 -12.73
CA SER A 144 -3.05 24.95 -13.36
C SER A 144 -4.33 25.08 -12.52
N SER A 145 -4.20 25.32 -11.21
CA SER A 145 -5.33 25.33 -10.28
C SER A 145 -6.20 26.59 -10.42
N PRO A 146 -7.51 26.47 -10.75
CA PRO A 146 -8.42 27.62 -10.82
C PRO A 146 -8.47 28.43 -9.51
N ASN A 147 -8.34 27.75 -8.36
CA ASN A 147 -8.44 28.36 -7.04
C ASN A 147 -7.19 29.18 -6.64
N SER A 148 -6.05 28.92 -7.27
CA SER A 148 -4.78 29.55 -6.87
C SER A 148 -3.99 30.19 -8.00
N ARG A 149 -4.46 30.08 -9.25
CA ARG A 149 -3.84 30.70 -10.43
C ARG A 149 -3.65 32.21 -10.31
N SER A 150 -4.56 32.90 -9.63
CA SER A 150 -4.51 34.35 -9.39
C SER A 150 -3.39 34.78 -8.43
N LYS A 151 -2.71 33.82 -7.78
CA LYS A 151 -1.61 34.07 -6.83
C LYS A 151 -0.22 33.97 -7.46
N VAL A 152 -0.14 33.68 -8.77
CA VAL A 152 1.12 33.53 -9.51
C VAL A 152 1.17 34.45 -10.72
N PHE A 153 2.34 35.02 -10.98
CA PHE A 153 2.58 36.03 -12.01
C PHE A 153 3.73 35.58 -12.93
N PRO A 154 3.78 35.99 -14.21
CA PRO A 154 4.77 35.51 -15.17
C PRO A 154 6.16 36.17 -14.98
N ALA A 155 6.66 36.21 -13.74
CA ALA A 155 7.95 36.79 -13.37
C ALA A 155 8.63 35.95 -12.28
N TYR A 156 9.90 36.24 -12.00
CA TYR A 156 10.54 35.75 -10.78
C TYR A 156 9.83 36.34 -9.55
N PRO A 157 9.59 35.57 -8.48
CA PRO A 157 9.97 34.16 -8.27
C PRO A 157 8.89 33.14 -8.67
N TRP A 158 7.69 33.54 -9.08
CA TRP A 158 6.59 32.61 -9.37
C TRP A 158 6.85 31.67 -10.55
N ASN A 159 7.65 32.11 -11.54
CA ASN A 159 8.03 31.26 -12.68
C ASN A 159 8.80 30.00 -12.25
N LEU A 160 9.46 30.00 -11.08
CA LEU A 160 10.15 28.80 -10.55
C LEU A 160 9.19 27.60 -10.43
N LEU A 161 7.91 27.83 -10.12
CA LEU A 161 6.89 26.77 -9.99
C LEU A 161 6.45 26.13 -11.32
N LYS A 162 7.01 26.58 -12.44
CA LYS A 162 6.80 26.03 -13.78
C LYS A 162 8.11 25.88 -14.57
N THR A 163 9.24 25.96 -13.88
CA THR A 163 10.57 25.76 -14.47
C THR A 163 11.08 24.38 -14.06
N THR A 164 11.48 23.58 -15.05
CA THR A 164 12.08 22.26 -14.84
C THR A 164 13.50 22.39 -14.28
N GLN A 165 13.93 21.43 -13.47
CA GLN A 165 15.30 21.32 -13.00
C GLN A 165 16.00 20.08 -13.55
N LYS A 166 17.33 20.15 -13.65
CA LYS A 166 18.15 18.96 -13.98
C LYS A 166 18.02 17.93 -12.84
N ASN A 167 18.26 16.65 -13.16
CA ASN A 167 18.23 15.54 -12.19
C ASN A 167 16.95 15.56 -11.33
N THR A 168 15.80 15.81 -11.97
CA THR A 168 14.51 15.91 -11.29
C THR A 168 13.48 15.08 -12.02
N THR A 169 12.90 14.10 -11.34
CA THR A 169 11.75 13.35 -11.82
C THR A 169 10.47 13.94 -11.23
N TYR A 170 9.59 14.45 -12.09
CA TYR A 170 8.27 14.95 -11.68
C TYR A 170 7.25 13.82 -11.72
N ILE A 171 6.58 13.57 -10.60
CA ILE A 171 5.70 12.42 -10.41
C ILE A 171 4.26 12.90 -10.23
N ALA A 172 3.36 12.35 -11.05
CA ALA A 172 1.93 12.61 -10.99
C ALA A 172 1.21 11.59 -10.09
N ILE A 173 0.20 12.02 -9.34
CA ILE A 173 -0.65 11.11 -8.54
C ILE A 173 -1.89 10.59 -9.29
N SER A 174 -2.14 11.09 -10.50
CA SER A 174 -3.25 10.67 -11.37
C SER A 174 -3.02 11.12 -12.81
N GLN A 175 -3.81 10.58 -13.74
CA GLN A 175 -3.78 10.99 -15.14
C GLN A 175 -4.00 12.51 -15.31
N LYS A 176 -5.00 13.06 -14.59
CA LYS A 176 -5.27 14.49 -14.58
C LYS A 176 -4.08 15.32 -14.08
N ARG A 177 -3.38 14.85 -13.04
CA ARG A 177 -2.16 15.53 -12.57
C ARG A 177 -1.03 15.44 -13.59
N GLN A 178 -0.89 14.30 -14.28
CA GLN A 178 0.11 14.13 -15.34
C GLN A 178 -0.11 15.13 -16.46
N ASP A 179 -1.36 15.32 -16.90
CA ASP A 179 -1.72 16.32 -17.92
C ASP A 179 -1.29 17.73 -17.49
N GLU A 180 -1.63 18.12 -16.26
CA GLU A 180 -1.27 19.44 -15.72
C GLU A 180 0.25 19.65 -15.58
N ILE A 181 1.01 18.61 -15.23
CA ILE A 181 2.48 18.69 -15.15
C ILE A 181 3.07 18.85 -16.54
N VAL A 182 2.63 18.02 -17.51
CA VAL A 182 3.07 18.08 -18.91
C VAL A 182 2.85 19.48 -19.48
N GLU A 183 1.68 20.06 -19.25
CA GLU A 183 1.36 21.42 -19.71
C GLU A 183 2.14 22.50 -18.96
N THR A 184 2.25 22.41 -17.62
CA THR A 184 2.88 23.44 -16.79
C THR A 184 4.39 23.51 -17.03
N PHE A 185 5.05 22.35 -17.12
CA PHE A 185 6.50 22.24 -17.22
C PHE A 185 6.99 21.98 -18.66
N CYS A 186 6.09 21.83 -19.62
CA CYS A 186 6.39 21.49 -21.01
C CYS A 186 7.23 20.20 -21.14
N LEU A 187 6.93 19.20 -20.30
CA LEU A 187 7.65 17.91 -20.28
C LEU A 187 6.99 16.86 -21.20
N PRO A 188 7.76 15.95 -21.81
CA PRO A 188 7.20 14.78 -22.47
C PRO A 188 6.41 13.90 -21.48
N ARG A 189 5.21 13.45 -21.88
CA ARG A 189 4.34 12.63 -21.01
C ARG A 189 5.02 11.38 -20.46
N LEU A 190 5.87 10.74 -21.26
CA LEU A 190 6.59 9.53 -20.89
C LEU A 190 7.62 9.76 -19.77
N GLU A 191 8.07 11.00 -19.57
CA GLU A 191 9.01 11.38 -18.50
C GLU A 191 8.31 11.73 -17.17
N VAL A 192 6.96 11.74 -17.15
CA VAL A 192 6.15 12.05 -15.97
C VAL A 192 5.47 10.77 -15.48
N PRO A 193 6.12 9.92 -14.69
CA PRO A 193 5.50 8.70 -14.18
C PRO A 193 4.28 9.00 -13.31
N ILE A 194 3.30 8.09 -13.34
CA ILE A 194 2.14 8.12 -12.43
C ILE A 194 2.41 7.16 -11.27
N ILE A 195 2.41 7.70 -10.06
CA ILE A 195 2.42 6.94 -8.80
C ILE A 195 1.23 7.43 -7.97
N HIS A 196 0.17 6.62 -7.94
CA HIS A 196 -1.03 6.93 -7.17
C HIS A 196 -0.76 6.99 -5.67
N ASN A 197 -1.65 7.64 -4.93
CA ASN A 197 -1.69 7.50 -3.48
C ASN A 197 -2.26 6.12 -3.12
N GLY A 198 -1.61 5.43 -2.20
CA GLY A 198 -2.01 4.12 -1.74
C GLY A 198 -2.94 4.15 -0.55
N VAL A 199 -3.26 2.95 -0.06
CA VAL A 199 -4.00 2.73 1.18
C VAL A 199 -3.18 1.92 2.18
N ASN A 200 -3.41 2.15 3.47
CA ASN A 200 -2.87 1.31 4.53
C ASN A 200 -3.80 0.09 4.72
N ALA A 201 -3.40 -1.04 4.15
CA ALA A 201 -4.18 -2.27 4.22
C ALA A 201 -4.27 -2.81 5.66
N GLN A 202 -3.21 -2.70 6.46
CA GLN A 202 -3.21 -3.16 7.86
C GLN A 202 -4.27 -2.43 8.69
N THR A 203 -4.38 -1.11 8.56
CA THR A 203 -5.41 -0.33 9.25
C THR A 203 -6.81 -0.66 8.75
N LEU A 204 -7.02 -0.65 7.42
CA LEU A 204 -8.34 -0.87 6.84
C LEU A 204 -8.90 -2.28 7.06
N LEU A 205 -8.01 -3.28 7.10
CA LEU A 205 -8.36 -4.66 7.40
C LEU A 205 -8.25 -4.97 8.90
N ALA A 206 -7.96 -3.98 9.74
CA ALA A 206 -7.77 -4.12 11.18
C ALA A 206 -6.91 -5.36 11.54
N LEU A 207 -5.72 -5.44 10.96
CA LEU A 207 -4.81 -6.57 11.15
C LEU A 207 -3.90 -6.30 12.35
N SER A 208 -3.80 -7.30 13.23
CA SER A 208 -2.79 -7.37 14.27
C SER A 208 -1.39 -7.60 13.67
N ASP A 209 -0.35 -7.42 14.47
CA ASP A 209 1.02 -7.76 14.07
C ASP A 209 1.16 -9.27 13.79
N GLU A 210 0.47 -10.11 14.57
CA GLU A 210 0.44 -11.56 14.37
C GLU A 210 -0.21 -11.93 13.03
N GLY A 211 -1.38 -11.36 12.74
CA GLY A 211 -2.09 -11.59 11.49
C GLY A 211 -1.35 -11.04 10.28
N THR A 212 -0.80 -9.83 10.37
CA THR A 212 0.04 -9.23 9.31
C THR A 212 1.25 -10.11 9.02
N SER A 213 1.96 -10.56 10.06
CA SER A 213 3.11 -11.46 9.92
C SER A 213 2.73 -12.80 9.29
N LEU A 214 1.57 -13.37 9.64
CA LEU A 214 1.06 -14.59 9.00
C LEU A 214 0.78 -14.34 7.51
N ILE A 215 0.00 -13.30 7.19
CA ILE A 215 -0.39 -12.92 5.82
C ILE A 215 0.84 -12.70 4.92
N ASP A 216 1.88 -12.06 5.44
CA ASP A 216 3.17 -11.89 4.77
C ASP A 216 3.87 -13.24 4.54
N ARG A 217 3.99 -14.10 5.56
CA ARG A 217 4.66 -15.42 5.46
C ARG A 217 4.03 -16.32 4.40
N ILE A 218 2.69 -16.36 4.32
CA ILE A 218 1.97 -17.18 3.34
C ILE A 218 1.70 -16.44 2.01
N ASN A 219 2.19 -15.20 1.91
CA ASN A 219 2.15 -14.32 0.74
C ASN A 219 0.74 -14.19 0.15
N LEU A 220 -0.21 -13.74 0.98
CA LEU A 220 -1.58 -13.49 0.52
C LEU A 220 -1.73 -12.17 -0.24
N TRP A 221 -0.83 -11.20 -0.04
CA TRP A 221 -0.88 -9.92 -0.76
C TRP A 221 -0.79 -10.09 -2.29
N ALA A 222 -0.05 -11.10 -2.75
CA ALA A 222 0.12 -11.41 -4.17
C ALA A 222 -0.92 -12.40 -4.75
N ALA A 223 -1.95 -12.76 -3.98
CA ALA A 223 -2.97 -13.73 -4.42
C ALA A 223 -3.96 -13.10 -5.40
N ASP A 224 -4.35 -13.85 -6.43
CA ASP A 224 -5.44 -13.46 -7.34
C ASP A 224 -6.81 -13.88 -6.82
N LEU A 225 -6.84 -14.88 -5.94
CA LEU A 225 -8.04 -15.38 -5.28
C LEU A 225 -7.68 -16.06 -3.97
N ILE A 226 -8.27 -15.61 -2.86
CA ILE A 226 -8.07 -16.19 -1.52
C ILE A 226 -9.33 -16.95 -1.10
N LEU A 227 -9.22 -18.28 -1.04
CA LEU A 227 -10.22 -19.21 -0.52
C LEU A 227 -9.92 -19.46 0.96
N PHE A 228 -10.89 -19.19 1.84
CA PHE A 228 -10.72 -19.38 3.27
C PHE A 228 -11.61 -20.50 3.83
N MET A 229 -10.98 -21.44 4.53
CA MET A 229 -11.58 -22.57 5.22
C MET A 229 -11.37 -22.43 6.74
N PRO A 230 -12.29 -21.78 7.47
CA PRO A 230 -12.21 -21.57 8.92
C PRO A 230 -12.65 -22.81 9.71
N VAL A 231 -12.03 -23.95 9.42
CA VAL A 231 -12.45 -25.27 9.92
C VAL A 231 -11.28 -26.06 10.48
N ARG A 232 -11.57 -26.94 11.45
CA ARG A 232 -10.62 -27.97 11.90
C ARG A 232 -10.29 -28.94 10.78
N VAL A 233 -9.07 -29.48 10.79
CA VAL A 233 -8.63 -30.48 9.82
C VAL A 233 -9.30 -31.81 10.12
N THR A 234 -10.41 -32.12 9.44
CA THR A 234 -11.07 -33.43 9.53
C THR A 234 -11.59 -33.87 8.16
N GLU A 235 -11.80 -35.18 7.98
CA GLU A 235 -12.34 -35.76 6.74
C GLU A 235 -13.73 -35.20 6.39
N ALA A 236 -14.54 -34.86 7.40
CA ALA A 236 -15.87 -34.29 7.18
C ALA A 236 -15.85 -32.94 6.45
N LYS A 237 -14.72 -32.22 6.50
CA LYS A 237 -14.54 -30.91 5.84
C LYS A 237 -14.02 -31.01 4.40
N ASN A 238 -13.69 -32.23 3.93
CA ASN A 238 -13.35 -32.50 2.53
C ASN A 238 -12.20 -31.64 1.97
N ILE A 239 -11.09 -31.56 2.71
CA ILE A 239 -9.98 -30.66 2.39
C ILE A 239 -9.27 -31.12 1.10
N GLU A 240 -9.25 -32.42 0.81
CA GLU A 240 -8.71 -32.97 -0.43
C GLU A 240 -9.45 -32.44 -1.66
N TYR A 241 -10.77 -32.33 -1.57
CA TYR A 241 -11.58 -31.73 -2.62
C TYR A 241 -11.19 -30.26 -2.80
N ALA A 242 -11.07 -29.51 -1.70
CA ALA A 242 -10.65 -28.12 -1.74
C ALA A 242 -9.27 -27.93 -2.41
N MET A 243 -8.32 -28.81 -2.11
CA MET A 243 -6.99 -28.82 -2.72
C MET A 243 -7.06 -29.13 -4.21
N ARG A 244 -7.92 -30.07 -4.64
CA ARG A 244 -8.13 -30.38 -6.06
C ARG A 244 -8.77 -29.22 -6.82
N VAL A 245 -9.72 -28.51 -6.20
CA VAL A 245 -10.30 -27.27 -6.75
C VAL A 245 -9.21 -26.21 -6.88
N THR A 246 -8.37 -26.04 -5.85
CA THR A 246 -7.23 -25.10 -5.89
C THR A 246 -6.24 -25.43 -7.00
N ALA A 247 -5.93 -26.72 -7.21
CA ALA A 247 -5.11 -27.17 -8.33
C ALA A 247 -5.75 -26.90 -9.69
N ALA A 248 -7.07 -27.02 -9.81
CA ALA A 248 -7.78 -26.71 -11.04
C ALA A 248 -7.81 -25.19 -11.31
N LEU A 249 -8.08 -24.36 -10.29
CA LEU A 249 -7.96 -22.90 -10.35
C LEU A 249 -6.56 -22.45 -10.81
N LYS A 250 -5.50 -23.07 -10.27
CA LYS A 250 -4.11 -22.80 -10.66
C LYS A 250 -3.85 -23.05 -12.16
N LYS A 251 -4.58 -23.97 -12.80
CA LYS A 251 -4.47 -24.22 -14.25
C LYS A 251 -5.10 -23.12 -15.10
N LEU A 252 -5.96 -22.29 -14.51
CA LEU A 252 -6.56 -21.10 -15.16
C LEU A 252 -5.61 -19.88 -15.14
N THR A 253 -4.30 -20.10 -14.92
CA THR A 253 -3.25 -19.06 -14.87
C THR A 253 -3.44 -17.96 -13.82
N ILE A 254 -4.26 -18.24 -12.79
CA ILE A 254 -4.35 -17.42 -11.58
C ILE A 254 -3.49 -18.01 -10.46
N ASN A 255 -3.15 -17.20 -9.47
CA ASN A 255 -2.45 -17.55 -8.23
C ASN A 255 -3.44 -17.69 -7.06
N PRO A 256 -4.16 -18.83 -6.94
CA PRO A 256 -5.10 -19.03 -5.84
C PRO A 256 -4.36 -19.38 -4.55
N LYS A 257 -4.91 -18.92 -3.43
CA LYS A 257 -4.48 -19.29 -2.08
C LYS A 257 -5.63 -19.93 -1.34
N LEU A 258 -5.46 -21.16 -0.88
CA LEU A 258 -6.35 -21.84 0.05
C LEU A 258 -5.76 -21.76 1.45
N VAL A 259 -6.48 -21.17 2.39
CA VAL A 259 -6.04 -20.99 3.78
C VAL A 259 -6.96 -21.78 4.71
N ILE A 260 -6.39 -22.71 5.48
CA ILE A 260 -7.09 -23.53 6.48
C ILE A 260 -6.64 -23.09 7.87
N SER A 261 -7.53 -22.49 8.67
CA SER A 261 -7.14 -21.91 9.97
C SER A 261 -7.18 -22.86 11.15
N GLY A 262 -8.06 -23.87 11.14
CA GLY A 262 -8.20 -24.77 12.28
C GLY A 262 -7.07 -25.80 12.33
N PRO A 263 -6.53 -26.11 13.52
CA PRO A 263 -5.48 -27.12 13.66
C PRO A 263 -6.05 -28.54 13.47
N PRO A 264 -5.19 -29.53 13.14
CA PRO A 264 -5.48 -30.93 13.42
C PRO A 264 -5.56 -31.18 14.93
N ASP A 265 -6.19 -32.28 15.35
CA ASP A 265 -6.17 -32.73 16.74
C ASP A 265 -4.88 -33.55 17.00
N PRO A 266 -3.91 -33.02 17.77
CA PRO A 266 -2.63 -33.69 18.00
C PRO A 266 -2.76 -34.94 18.89
N HIS A 267 -3.88 -35.10 19.60
CA HIS A 267 -4.11 -36.24 20.48
C HIS A 267 -4.89 -37.38 19.79
N ASP A 268 -5.35 -37.15 18.56
CA ASP A 268 -5.98 -38.18 17.73
C ASP A 268 -5.00 -38.65 16.63
N ILE A 269 -4.49 -39.87 16.81
CA ILE A 269 -3.57 -40.52 15.87
C ILE A 269 -4.18 -40.63 14.47
N SER A 270 -5.49 -40.87 14.36
CA SER A 270 -6.18 -40.94 13.08
C SER A 270 -6.23 -39.57 12.40
N ASN A 271 -6.48 -38.52 13.17
CA ASN A 271 -6.52 -37.15 12.66
C ASN A 271 -5.14 -36.68 12.15
N MET A 272 -4.07 -37.01 12.88
CA MET A 272 -2.72 -36.69 12.46
C MET A 272 -2.30 -37.44 11.19
N LYS A 273 -2.66 -38.73 11.05
CA LYS A 273 -2.44 -39.48 9.80
C LYS A 273 -3.18 -38.86 8.61
N TYR A 274 -4.41 -38.40 8.84
CA TYR A 274 -5.16 -37.68 7.82
C TYR A 274 -4.44 -36.39 7.42
N PHE A 275 -3.98 -35.59 8.38
CA PHE A 275 -3.19 -34.39 8.09
C PHE A 275 -1.91 -34.69 7.29
N GLU A 276 -1.15 -35.73 7.66
CA GLU A 276 0.02 -36.17 6.89
C GLU A 276 -0.35 -36.55 5.45
N SER A 277 -1.50 -37.22 5.25
CA SER A 277 -2.00 -37.54 3.91
C SER A 277 -2.33 -36.30 3.08
N LEU A 278 -2.83 -35.23 3.70
CA LEU A 278 -3.06 -33.94 3.06
C LEU A 278 -1.73 -33.28 2.65
N LEU A 279 -0.69 -33.34 3.49
CA LEU A 279 0.63 -32.82 3.14
C LEU A 279 1.23 -33.56 1.92
N LEU A 280 1.07 -34.89 1.85
CA LEU A 280 1.46 -35.69 0.69
C LEU A 280 0.65 -35.31 -0.55
N LEU A 281 -0.66 -35.10 -0.41
CA LEU A 281 -1.51 -34.64 -1.51
C LEU A 281 -1.09 -33.24 -2.00
N ARG A 282 -0.74 -32.33 -1.09
CA ARG A 282 -0.27 -30.97 -1.42
C ARG A 282 0.96 -31.04 -2.32
N LYS A 283 1.91 -31.90 -1.95
CA LYS A 283 3.13 -32.13 -2.73
C LYS A 283 2.81 -32.75 -4.08
N LYS A 284 1.95 -33.78 -4.11
CA LYS A 284 1.51 -34.44 -5.35
C LYS A 284 0.84 -33.48 -6.34
N LEU A 285 0.11 -32.49 -5.84
CA LEU A 285 -0.57 -31.47 -6.65
C LEU A 285 0.28 -30.21 -6.90
N SER A 286 1.51 -30.16 -6.38
CA SER A 286 2.41 -29.00 -6.46
C SER A 286 1.75 -27.71 -5.95
N LEU A 287 1.16 -27.78 -4.75
CA LEU A 287 0.39 -26.72 -4.10
C LEU A 287 1.07 -26.13 -2.87
N GLU A 288 2.37 -26.33 -2.67
CA GLU A 288 3.11 -25.86 -1.49
C GLU A 288 3.02 -24.34 -1.32
N ASN A 289 2.99 -23.59 -2.42
CA ASN A 289 2.82 -22.13 -2.40
C ASN A 289 1.35 -21.68 -2.42
N ASN A 290 0.40 -22.60 -2.60
CA ASN A 290 -1.01 -22.31 -2.84
C ASN A 290 -1.90 -22.75 -1.67
N VAL A 291 -1.59 -23.85 -0.98
CA VAL A 291 -2.39 -24.39 0.13
C VAL A 291 -1.61 -24.24 1.44
N HIS A 292 -2.18 -23.44 2.33
CA HIS A 292 -1.59 -23.03 3.59
C HIS A 292 -2.43 -23.55 4.76
N PHE A 293 -1.87 -24.49 5.50
CA PHE A 293 -2.37 -24.83 6.82
C PHE A 293 -1.76 -23.86 7.81
N VAL A 294 -2.59 -23.06 8.50
CA VAL A 294 -2.09 -22.10 9.50
C VAL A 294 -1.24 -22.81 10.55
N PHE A 295 -1.61 -24.04 10.90
CA PHE A 295 -0.89 -24.90 11.82
C PHE A 295 0.61 -25.10 11.51
N GLU A 296 1.05 -25.06 10.25
CA GLU A 296 2.48 -25.15 9.89
C GLU A 296 3.06 -23.81 9.41
N SER A 297 2.27 -22.74 9.45
CA SER A 297 2.63 -21.40 8.94
C SER A 297 3.11 -20.44 10.03
N GLY A 298 3.53 -21.00 11.18
CA GLY A 298 4.10 -20.24 12.28
C GLY A 298 5.53 -19.77 12.03
N PRO A 299 6.10 -18.99 12.95
CA PRO A 299 7.50 -18.57 12.89
C PRO A 299 8.49 -19.76 12.94
N ASP A 300 8.14 -20.83 13.65
CA ASP A 300 8.88 -22.09 13.67
C ASP A 300 8.04 -23.19 13.00
N PRO A 301 8.43 -23.69 11.81
CA PRO A 301 7.73 -24.76 11.11
C PRO A 301 7.67 -26.09 11.88
N LYS A 302 8.49 -26.27 12.92
CA LYS A 302 8.51 -27.50 13.73
C LYS A 302 7.44 -27.51 14.82
N ILE A 303 6.84 -26.35 15.11
CA ILE A 303 5.88 -26.18 16.19
C ILE A 303 4.53 -25.84 15.57
N GLY A 304 3.51 -26.61 15.97
CA GLY A 304 2.13 -26.34 15.59
C GLY A 304 1.72 -24.92 15.98
N PHE A 305 1.40 -24.10 14.99
CA PHE A 305 1.03 -22.71 15.18
C PHE A 305 -0.47 -22.60 15.43
N GLN A 306 -0.83 -21.98 16.56
CA GLN A 306 -2.21 -21.71 16.91
C GLN A 306 -2.45 -20.22 16.87
N ILE A 307 -3.59 -19.82 16.31
CA ILE A 307 -3.97 -18.42 16.17
C ILE A 307 -5.21 -18.11 17.00
N SER A 308 -5.31 -16.88 17.45
CA SER A 308 -6.47 -16.39 18.18
C SER A 308 -7.71 -16.24 17.26
N GLN A 309 -8.90 -16.15 17.86
CA GLN A 309 -10.12 -15.86 17.09
C GLN A 309 -10.06 -14.50 16.40
N GLN A 310 -9.29 -13.56 16.94
CA GLN A 310 -9.03 -12.28 16.30
C GLN A 310 -8.33 -12.47 14.95
N VAL A 311 -7.26 -13.28 14.90
CA VAL A 311 -6.54 -13.57 13.65
C VAL A 311 -7.41 -14.37 12.67
N VAL A 312 -8.28 -15.26 13.15
CA VAL A 312 -9.27 -15.93 12.28
C VAL A 312 -10.20 -14.90 11.62
N SER A 313 -10.67 -13.90 12.38
CA SER A 313 -11.47 -12.78 11.86
C SER A 313 -10.70 -11.90 10.87
N GLU A 314 -9.40 -11.71 11.09
CA GLU A 314 -8.50 -11.02 10.16
C GLU A 314 -8.35 -11.79 8.84
N LEU A 315 -8.24 -13.12 8.89
CA LEU A 315 -8.19 -13.97 7.70
C LEU A 315 -9.50 -13.94 6.90
N TYR A 316 -10.66 -13.87 7.57
CA TYR A 316 -11.92 -13.59 6.87
C TYR A 316 -11.85 -12.25 6.12
N ARG A 317 -11.46 -11.16 6.80
CA ARG A 317 -11.36 -9.85 6.16
C ARG A 317 -10.35 -9.81 5.02
N MET A 318 -9.36 -10.71 5.02
CA MET A 318 -8.39 -10.88 3.94
C MET A 318 -8.89 -11.78 2.79
N ALA A 319 -9.80 -12.71 3.07
CA ALA A 319 -10.33 -13.65 2.09
C ALA A 319 -11.13 -12.97 0.97
N ASP A 320 -11.17 -13.62 -0.19
CA ASP A 320 -12.00 -13.24 -1.33
C ASP A 320 -13.27 -14.10 -1.40
N ILE A 321 -13.18 -15.36 -0.95
CA ILE A 321 -14.32 -16.25 -0.74
C ILE A 321 -14.16 -17.04 0.56
N MET A 322 -15.27 -17.28 1.25
CA MET A 322 -15.36 -18.35 2.25
C MET A 322 -15.72 -19.65 1.52
N PHE A 323 -14.91 -20.68 1.68
CA PHE A 323 -15.07 -21.95 0.98
C PHE A 323 -15.36 -23.09 1.95
N MET A 324 -16.45 -23.80 1.76
CA MET A 324 -16.87 -24.89 2.65
C MET A 324 -17.39 -26.11 1.85
N PRO A 325 -16.49 -26.98 1.36
CA PRO A 325 -16.86 -28.18 0.60
C PRO A 325 -17.30 -29.36 1.49
N SER A 326 -17.82 -29.08 2.68
CA SER A 326 -18.07 -30.07 3.74
C SER A 326 -19.00 -31.20 3.28
N LEU A 327 -18.68 -32.43 3.69
CA LEU A 327 -19.53 -33.61 3.47
C LEU A 327 -20.66 -33.68 4.51
N ARG A 328 -20.37 -33.22 5.74
CA ARG A 328 -21.31 -33.19 6.86
C ARG A 328 -21.03 -31.98 7.74
N GLU A 329 -22.09 -31.25 8.10
CA GLU A 329 -22.07 -30.15 9.05
C GLU A 329 -23.17 -30.32 10.10
N GLY A 330 -22.89 -29.86 11.32
CA GLY A 330 -23.93 -29.74 12.35
C GLY A 330 -24.84 -28.54 12.12
N PHE A 331 -24.26 -27.40 11.73
CA PHE A 331 -25.01 -26.18 11.41
C PHE A 331 -24.35 -25.39 10.28
N GLY A 332 -23.08 -24.99 10.44
CA GLY A 332 -22.32 -24.23 9.45
C GLY A 332 -22.08 -22.77 9.84
N MET A 333 -21.72 -22.50 11.10
CA MET A 333 -21.42 -21.14 11.61
C MET A 333 -20.52 -20.28 10.70
N PRO A 334 -19.49 -20.81 10.02
CA PRO A 334 -18.69 -20.03 9.08
C PRO A 334 -19.47 -19.27 8.00
N ILE A 335 -20.63 -19.78 7.59
CA ILE A 335 -21.50 -19.10 6.63
C ILE A 335 -22.07 -17.80 7.21
N LEU A 336 -22.47 -17.80 8.49
CA LEU A 336 -22.98 -16.61 9.16
C LEU A 336 -21.88 -15.57 9.37
N GLU A 337 -20.69 -16.02 9.73
CA GLU A 337 -19.51 -15.17 9.90
C GLU A 337 -19.12 -14.49 8.57
N ALA A 338 -19.08 -15.25 7.48
CA ALA A 338 -18.86 -14.72 6.14
C ALA A 338 -19.96 -13.74 5.71
N GLY A 339 -21.23 -14.08 5.96
CA GLY A 339 -22.37 -13.22 5.67
C GLY A 339 -22.32 -11.87 6.41
N LEU A 340 -21.94 -11.88 7.70
CA LEU A 340 -21.78 -10.66 8.49
C LEU A 340 -20.68 -9.74 7.93
N LEU A 341 -19.62 -10.32 7.37
CA LEU A 341 -18.49 -9.60 6.79
C LEU A 341 -18.67 -9.28 5.30
N GLY A 342 -19.79 -9.69 4.69
CA GLY A 342 -20.05 -9.49 3.26
C GLY A 342 -19.12 -10.28 2.33
N ILE A 343 -18.59 -11.41 2.79
CA ILE A 343 -17.66 -12.24 2.01
C ILE A 343 -18.47 -13.22 1.16
N PRO A 344 -18.20 -13.33 -0.16
CA PRO A 344 -18.84 -14.33 -1.01
C PRO A 344 -18.67 -15.76 -0.47
N ILE A 345 -19.75 -16.54 -0.49
CA ILE A 345 -19.81 -17.89 0.06
C ILE A 345 -19.86 -18.91 -1.07
N VAL A 346 -18.97 -19.90 -1.01
CA VAL A 346 -18.98 -21.10 -1.86
C VAL A 346 -19.08 -22.31 -0.95
N SER A 347 -20.18 -23.05 -1.00
CA SER A 347 -20.44 -24.14 -0.05
C SER A 347 -21.15 -25.31 -0.70
N THR A 348 -20.98 -26.50 -0.15
CA THR A 348 -21.97 -27.57 -0.32
C THR A 348 -23.27 -27.19 0.40
N GLU A 349 -24.33 -27.94 0.12
CA GLU A 349 -25.59 -27.82 0.86
C GLU A 349 -25.38 -28.21 2.34
N VAL A 350 -25.67 -27.29 3.26
CA VAL A 350 -25.51 -27.46 4.71
C VAL A 350 -26.72 -26.88 5.45
N PRO A 351 -26.99 -27.29 6.72
CA PRO A 351 -28.23 -26.91 7.41
C PRO A 351 -28.53 -25.41 7.41
N VAL A 352 -27.55 -24.56 7.71
CA VAL A 352 -27.76 -23.10 7.76
C VAL A 352 -28.14 -22.49 6.40
N VAL A 353 -27.68 -23.06 5.29
CA VAL A 353 -28.05 -22.60 3.94
C VAL A 353 -29.54 -22.84 3.70
N GLN A 354 -30.03 -24.02 4.10
CA GLN A 354 -31.42 -24.42 3.98
C GLN A 354 -32.31 -23.61 4.93
N ASP A 355 -31.94 -23.56 6.21
CA ASP A 355 -32.72 -22.93 7.28
C ASP A 355 -32.95 -21.43 7.01
N LEU A 356 -31.94 -20.74 6.47
CA LEU A 356 -31.97 -19.30 6.20
C LEU A 356 -32.24 -18.94 4.74
N GLN A 357 -32.40 -19.94 3.85
CA GLN A 357 -32.65 -19.76 2.41
C GLN A 357 -31.62 -18.81 1.76
N ILE A 358 -30.34 -19.10 1.95
CA ILE A 358 -29.25 -18.24 1.46
C ILE A 358 -29.13 -18.39 -0.07
N ASN A 359 -29.65 -17.39 -0.80
CA ASN A 359 -29.71 -17.42 -2.27
C ASN A 359 -28.49 -16.80 -2.98
N ASP A 360 -27.72 -15.95 -2.29
CA ASP A 360 -26.58 -15.22 -2.88
C ASP A 360 -25.25 -15.98 -2.77
N ALA A 361 -25.28 -17.24 -2.31
CA ALA A 361 -24.13 -18.13 -2.23
C ALA A 361 -24.02 -19.03 -3.48
N LEU A 362 -22.80 -19.42 -3.84
CA LEU A 362 -22.57 -20.47 -4.82
C LEU A 362 -22.68 -21.83 -4.11
N ILE A 363 -23.85 -22.44 -4.21
CA ILE A 363 -24.11 -23.77 -3.66
C ILE A 363 -23.87 -24.84 -4.72
N PHE A 364 -23.05 -25.85 -4.41
CA PHE A 364 -22.69 -26.90 -5.35
C PHE A 364 -22.90 -28.31 -4.78
N SER A 365 -23.06 -29.29 -5.68
CA SER A 365 -23.16 -30.69 -5.30
C SER A 365 -21.80 -31.24 -4.86
N LYS A 366 -21.77 -32.04 -3.79
CA LYS A 366 -20.57 -32.74 -3.32
C LYS A 366 -19.92 -33.65 -4.38
N ASP A 367 -20.68 -34.07 -5.40
CA ASP A 367 -20.22 -34.95 -6.48
C ASP A 367 -19.73 -34.15 -7.71
N LEU A 368 -19.82 -32.82 -7.70
CA LEU A 368 -19.37 -31.96 -8.79
C LEU A 368 -17.86 -32.09 -9.00
N ALA A 369 -17.40 -32.19 -10.24
CA ALA A 369 -15.98 -32.32 -10.51
C ALA A 369 -15.20 -31.07 -10.07
N PRO A 370 -14.01 -31.20 -9.43
CA PRO A 370 -13.23 -30.04 -8.99
C PRO A 370 -12.89 -29.02 -10.09
N SER A 371 -12.72 -29.47 -11.33
CA SER A 371 -12.51 -28.60 -12.49
C SER A 371 -13.75 -27.78 -12.83
N GLU A 372 -14.92 -28.41 -12.82
CA GLU A 372 -16.19 -27.73 -13.09
C GLU A 372 -16.47 -26.67 -12.01
N LEU A 373 -16.25 -27.00 -10.74
CA LEU A 373 -16.38 -26.02 -9.67
C LEU A 373 -15.35 -24.88 -9.82
N SER A 374 -14.11 -25.17 -10.20
CA SER A 374 -13.10 -24.11 -10.39
C SER A 374 -13.50 -23.12 -11.49
N ASP A 375 -14.09 -23.61 -12.59
CA ASP A 375 -14.59 -22.77 -13.67
C ASP A 375 -15.77 -21.91 -13.20
N GLN A 376 -16.69 -22.49 -12.43
CA GLN A 376 -17.82 -21.77 -11.84
C GLN A 376 -17.37 -20.70 -10.85
N ILE A 377 -16.46 -21.03 -9.92
CA ILE A 377 -15.90 -20.07 -8.96
C ILE A 377 -15.22 -18.92 -9.72
N HIS A 378 -14.35 -19.24 -10.68
CA HIS A 378 -13.59 -18.24 -11.42
C HIS A 378 -14.51 -17.30 -12.22
N ALA A 379 -15.50 -17.84 -12.93
CA ALA A 379 -16.47 -17.02 -13.66
C ALA A 379 -17.32 -16.15 -12.73
N TRP A 380 -17.82 -16.73 -11.63
CA TRP A 380 -18.70 -16.05 -10.69
C TRP A 380 -17.99 -14.91 -9.96
N ILE A 381 -16.80 -15.16 -9.42
CA ILE A 381 -16.04 -14.16 -8.65
C ILE A 381 -15.53 -13.02 -9.54
N ASN A 382 -15.15 -13.33 -10.79
CA ASN A 382 -14.73 -12.30 -11.75
C ASN A 382 -15.89 -11.45 -12.26
N GLY A 383 -17.14 -11.91 -12.13
CA GLY A 383 -18.33 -11.09 -12.37
C GLY A 383 -18.48 -9.94 -11.37
N LYS A 384 -17.89 -10.08 -10.16
CA LYS A 384 -18.07 -9.14 -9.04
C LYS A 384 -17.08 -7.97 -9.11
N PRO A 385 -17.54 -6.71 -9.33
CA PRO A 385 -16.65 -5.55 -9.41
C PRO A 385 -15.85 -5.30 -8.11
N GLU A 386 -16.46 -5.57 -6.96
CA GLU A 386 -15.85 -5.45 -5.65
C GLU A 386 -14.63 -6.38 -5.50
N HIS A 387 -14.69 -7.61 -6.03
CA HIS A 387 -13.55 -8.52 -6.04
C HIS A 387 -12.42 -7.98 -6.92
N ARG A 388 -12.71 -7.58 -8.16
CA ARG A 388 -11.69 -7.08 -9.09
C ARG A 388 -10.96 -5.85 -8.52
N LEU A 389 -11.71 -4.91 -7.95
CA LEU A 389 -11.12 -3.73 -7.30
C LEU A 389 -10.30 -4.10 -6.07
N ARG A 390 -10.78 -5.06 -5.26
CA ARG A 390 -10.06 -5.54 -4.08
C ARG A 390 -8.72 -6.17 -4.45
N VAL A 391 -8.67 -7.02 -5.47
CA VAL A 391 -7.42 -7.63 -5.97
C VAL A 391 -6.47 -6.54 -6.47
N GLU A 392 -6.96 -5.61 -7.30
CA GLU A 392 -6.16 -4.50 -7.82
C GLU A 392 -5.57 -3.64 -6.70
N VAL A 393 -6.38 -3.26 -5.71
CA VAL A 393 -5.91 -2.46 -4.59
C VAL A 393 -4.89 -3.23 -3.76
N ARG A 394 -5.18 -4.50 -3.42
CA ARG A 394 -4.30 -5.36 -2.63
C ARG A 394 -2.93 -5.53 -3.27
N GLN A 395 -2.88 -5.77 -4.58
CA GLN A 395 -1.65 -6.09 -5.30
C GLN A 395 -0.89 -4.86 -5.81
N ASN A 396 -1.57 -3.74 -6.09
CA ASN A 396 -0.99 -2.61 -6.82
C ASN A 396 -1.14 -1.24 -6.14
N LEU A 397 -2.10 -1.06 -5.22
CA LEU A 397 -2.44 0.26 -4.66
C LEU A 397 -2.36 0.33 -3.12
N THR A 398 -1.74 -0.66 -2.47
CA THR A 398 -1.29 -0.50 -1.09
C THR A 398 -0.02 0.35 -1.05
N TRP A 399 0.23 1.04 0.07
CA TRP A 399 1.48 1.80 0.23
C TRP A 399 2.73 0.94 0.02
N LYS A 400 2.71 -0.30 0.55
CA LYS A 400 3.77 -1.29 0.34
C LYS A 400 3.97 -1.64 -1.13
N ALA A 401 2.91 -2.02 -1.84
CA ALA A 401 3.00 -2.37 -3.25
C ALA A 401 3.51 -1.21 -4.11
N LEU A 402 3.02 0.01 -3.88
CA LEU A 402 3.47 1.21 -4.59
C LEU A 402 4.94 1.53 -4.29
N PHE A 403 5.33 1.43 -3.02
CA PHE A 403 6.71 1.69 -2.62
C PHE A 403 7.67 0.72 -3.29
N GLU A 404 7.44 -0.59 -3.17
CA GLU A 404 8.29 -1.64 -3.74
C GLU A 404 8.35 -1.59 -5.27
N ARG A 405 7.21 -1.35 -5.94
CA ARG A 405 7.10 -1.46 -7.40
C ARG A 405 7.37 -0.17 -8.16
N LYS A 406 7.24 1.00 -7.51
CA LYS A 406 7.25 2.30 -8.20
C LYS A 406 8.22 3.30 -7.59
N ILE A 407 8.35 3.36 -6.26
CA ILE A 407 9.23 4.36 -5.61
C ILE A 407 10.65 3.81 -5.51
N LEU A 408 10.81 2.58 -5.01
CA LEU A 408 12.12 1.97 -4.81
C LEU A 408 12.95 1.85 -6.11
N PRO A 409 12.37 1.49 -7.27
CA PRO A 409 13.12 1.51 -8.53
C PRO A 409 13.67 2.89 -8.91
N LEU A 410 12.90 3.96 -8.67
CA LEU A 410 13.34 5.35 -8.94
C LEU A 410 14.48 5.80 -8.02
N LEU A 411 14.63 5.17 -6.86
CA LEU A 411 15.79 5.39 -5.99
C LEU A 411 17.00 4.57 -6.46
N ALA A 412 16.78 3.41 -7.09
CA ALA A 412 17.86 2.52 -7.50
C ALA A 412 18.49 2.88 -8.86
N GLU A 413 17.73 3.47 -9.79
CA GLU A 413 18.17 3.76 -11.17
C GLU A 413 19.39 4.70 -11.27
N ASP A 414 19.65 5.54 -10.25
CA ASP A 414 20.83 6.42 -10.21
C ASP A 414 22.10 5.74 -9.70
N SER A 415 22.06 4.45 -9.33
CA SER A 415 23.22 3.69 -8.84
C SER A 415 24.20 3.26 -9.96
N THR A 416 23.80 3.41 -11.22
CA THR A 416 24.48 2.82 -12.39
C THR A 416 25.04 3.84 -13.40
N LEU A 417 25.19 5.11 -13.02
CA LEU A 417 25.86 6.13 -13.85
C LEU A 417 27.22 6.55 -13.31
#